data_AF-A0A1I1CB99-F1
#
_entry.id   AF-A0A1I1CB99-F1
#
_cell.length_a   1.000
_cell.length_b   1.000
_cell.length_c   1.000
_cell.angle_alpha   90.00
_cell.angle_beta   90.00
_cell.angle_gamma   90.00
#
_symmetry.space_group_name_H-M   'P 1'
#
loop_
_entity.id
_entity.type
_entity.pdbx_description
1 polymer ?
#
loop_
_entity_poly.entity_id
_entity_poly.type
_entity_poly.pdbx_seq_one_letter_code
_entity_poly.pdbx_strand_id
1 'polypeptide(L)'
;MQDEQYPDFEYDLAEEHFAVERSATAFFAAALAIVGGAWHLGGVVGNALNLVEGRVSVLSLVIGLVLNLVLAAVLICGAVLLLRKRWKGRILVVAGTAAALLLYALTGTLSLAGLAYVGFVGVGLVGGLLALAIVVVPAVITLLLALAPSTARWVEEPDPGPWYPVHGW
;
A
#
# COMPACT_ATOMS: atom_id res chain seq x y z
N MET A 1 18.99 -53.69 -13.29
CA MET A 1 17.95 -52.83 -12.72
C MET A 1 18.71 -51.79 -11.89
N GLN A 2 19.05 -50.67 -12.52
CA GLN A 2 19.61 -49.50 -11.84
C GLN A 2 18.43 -48.57 -11.61
N ASP A 3 18.19 -48.23 -10.36
CA ASP A 3 17.20 -47.26 -9.94
C ASP A 3 17.53 -45.90 -10.57
N GLU A 4 16.66 -45.42 -11.46
CA GLU A 4 16.61 -44.01 -11.87
C GLU A 4 16.08 -43.22 -10.68
N GLN A 5 16.97 -42.81 -9.79
CA GLN A 5 16.69 -41.89 -8.71
C GLN A 5 16.44 -40.50 -9.32
N TYR A 6 15.16 -40.16 -9.45
CA TYR A 6 14.66 -38.90 -10.03
C TYR A 6 15.08 -37.69 -9.16
N PRO A 7 15.34 -36.51 -9.77
CA PRO A 7 15.86 -35.31 -9.12
C PRO A 7 14.78 -34.53 -8.33
N ASP A 8 13.97 -35.21 -7.52
CA ASP A 8 12.83 -34.60 -6.82
C ASP A 8 13.27 -33.47 -5.86
N PHE A 9 14.48 -33.56 -5.31
CA PHE A 9 15.00 -32.58 -4.35
C PHE A 9 15.28 -31.19 -4.95
N GLU A 10 15.66 -31.10 -6.24
CA GLU A 10 15.99 -29.82 -6.87
C GLU A 10 14.72 -29.05 -7.26
N TYR A 11 13.62 -29.75 -7.53
CA TYR A 11 12.32 -29.15 -7.81
C TYR A 11 11.63 -28.62 -6.55
N ASP A 12 11.67 -29.36 -5.44
CA ASP A 12 11.05 -28.92 -4.17
C ASP A 12 11.69 -27.63 -3.64
N LEU A 13 13.02 -27.51 -3.69
CA LEU A 13 13.72 -26.30 -3.25
C LEU A 13 13.38 -25.07 -4.10
N ALA A 14 13.22 -25.27 -5.41
CA ALA A 14 12.84 -24.19 -6.31
C ALA A 14 11.40 -23.73 -6.04
N GLU A 15 10.45 -24.66 -5.89
CA GLU A 15 9.05 -24.33 -5.60
C GLU A 15 8.86 -23.62 -4.26
N GLU A 16 9.54 -24.07 -3.20
CA GLU A 16 9.52 -23.40 -1.90
C GLU A 16 10.04 -21.97 -1.98
N HIS A 17 11.20 -21.77 -2.63
CA HIS A 17 11.78 -20.43 -2.76
C HIS A 17 10.83 -19.48 -3.50
N PHE A 18 10.24 -19.93 -4.61
CA PHE A 18 9.27 -19.11 -5.34
C PHE A 18 7.97 -18.91 -4.54
N ALA A 19 7.53 -19.84 -3.70
CA ALA A 19 6.34 -19.67 -2.86
C ALA A 19 6.57 -18.65 -1.73
N VAL A 20 7.76 -18.68 -1.11
CA VAL A 20 8.19 -17.71 -0.10
C VAL A 20 8.29 -16.31 -0.69
N GLU A 21 8.91 -16.15 -1.87
CA GLU A 21 8.99 -14.85 -2.56
C GLU A 21 7.61 -14.28 -2.91
N ARG A 22 6.68 -15.13 -3.38
CA ARG A 22 5.31 -14.72 -3.73
C ARG A 22 4.55 -14.21 -2.50
N SER A 23 4.56 -14.98 -1.42
CA SER A 23 3.88 -14.60 -0.18
C SER A 23 4.48 -13.33 0.42
N ALA A 24 5.80 -13.19 0.45
CA ALA A 24 6.49 -12.01 0.96
C ALA A 24 6.04 -10.72 0.24
N THR A 25 5.98 -10.72 -1.10
CA THR A 25 5.56 -9.52 -1.84
C THR A 25 4.14 -9.04 -1.49
N ALA A 26 3.19 -9.97 -1.35
CA ALA A 26 1.82 -9.64 -0.98
C ALA A 26 1.71 -9.14 0.47
N PHE A 27 2.46 -9.73 1.39
CA PHE A 27 2.54 -9.26 2.78
C PHE A 27 3.13 -7.85 2.87
N PHE A 28 4.24 -7.58 2.19
CA PHE A 28 4.83 -6.24 2.17
C PHE A 28 3.91 -5.21 1.51
N ALA A 29 3.24 -5.55 0.41
CA ALA A 29 2.24 -4.70 -0.22
C ALA A 29 1.10 -4.35 0.76
N ALA A 30 0.56 -5.34 1.47
CA ALA A 30 -0.48 -5.12 2.46
C ALA A 30 0.01 -4.28 3.65
N ALA A 31 1.20 -4.56 4.17
CA ALA A 31 1.79 -3.81 5.27
C ALA A 31 1.99 -2.33 4.91
N LEU A 32 2.57 -2.06 3.75
CA LEU A 32 2.76 -0.69 3.28
C LEU A 32 1.43 0.01 2.98
N ALA A 33 0.43 -0.70 2.46
CA ALA A 33 -0.91 -0.15 2.29
C ALA A 33 -1.56 0.23 3.64
N ILE A 34 -1.37 -0.58 4.70
CA ILE A 34 -1.82 -0.23 6.05
C ILE A 34 -1.10 1.03 6.57
N VAL A 35 0.22 1.11 6.41
CA VAL A 35 1.00 2.29 6.79
C VAL A 35 0.53 3.54 6.03
N GLY A 36 0.29 3.42 4.72
CA GLY A 36 -0.28 4.50 3.90
C GLY A 36 -1.69 4.89 4.35
N GLY A 37 -2.53 3.92 4.71
CA GLY A 37 -3.86 4.19 5.27
C GLY A 37 -3.79 4.94 6.61
N ALA A 38 -2.89 4.51 7.50
CA ALA A 38 -2.64 5.19 8.77
C ALA A 38 -2.12 6.62 8.57
N TRP A 39 -1.25 6.84 7.57
CA TRP A 39 -0.80 8.17 7.19
C TRP A 39 -1.97 9.09 6.82
N HIS A 40 -2.93 8.60 6.02
CA HIS A 40 -4.13 9.36 5.68
C HIS A 40 -5.00 9.67 6.90
N LEU A 41 -5.10 8.77 7.87
CA LEU A 41 -5.77 9.08 9.15
C LEU A 41 -5.04 10.20 9.91
N GLY A 42 -3.71 10.20 9.90
CA GLY A 42 -2.91 11.33 10.39
C GLY A 42 -3.22 12.64 9.65
N GLY A 43 -3.44 12.56 8.34
CA GLY A 43 -3.90 13.68 7.52
C GLY A 43 -5.22 14.29 7.98
N VAL A 44 -6.16 13.49 8.52
CA VAL A 44 -7.41 14.00 9.11
C VAL A 44 -7.13 14.89 10.33
N VAL A 45 -6.22 14.44 11.20
CA VAL A 45 -5.78 15.22 12.38
C VAL A 45 -5.08 16.50 11.93
N GLY A 46 -4.18 16.40 10.95
CA GLY A 46 -3.51 17.56 10.36
C GLY A 46 -4.49 18.59 9.78
N ASN A 47 -5.56 18.13 9.11
CA ASN A 47 -6.59 19.02 8.58
C ASN A 47 -7.37 19.75 9.69
N ALA A 48 -7.69 19.04 10.78
CA ALA A 48 -8.34 19.63 11.94
C ALA A 48 -7.46 20.71 12.61
N LEU A 49 -6.15 20.46 12.76
CA LEU A 49 -5.21 21.45 13.30
C LEU A 49 -5.10 22.70 12.41
N ASN A 50 -4.99 22.52 11.09
CA ASN A 50 -4.94 23.64 10.14
C ASN A 50 -6.20 24.52 10.20
N LEU A 51 -7.38 23.95 10.50
CA LEU A 51 -8.61 24.71 10.70
C LEU A 51 -8.58 25.55 11.97
N VAL A 52 -8.12 24.97 13.09
CA VAL A 52 -7.99 25.68 14.37
C VAL A 52 -7.00 26.85 14.23
N GLU A 53 -5.95 26.68 13.43
CA GLU A 53 -4.98 27.73 13.13
C GLU A 53 -5.44 28.73 12.05
N GLY A 54 -6.65 28.58 11.49
CA GLY A 54 -7.19 29.49 10.47
C GLY A 54 -6.45 29.45 9.12
N ARG A 55 -5.69 28.39 8.83
CA ARG A 55 -4.86 28.28 7.61
C ARG A 55 -5.61 27.78 6.39
N VAL A 56 -6.80 27.20 6.57
CA VAL A 56 -7.59 26.59 5.51
C VAL A 56 -9.06 26.99 5.60
N SER A 57 -9.73 27.06 4.44
CA SER A 57 -11.17 27.29 4.38
C SER A 57 -11.96 26.05 4.84
N VAL A 58 -13.21 26.24 5.28
CA VAL A 58 -14.12 25.12 5.65
C VAL A 58 -14.33 24.16 4.48
N LEU A 59 -14.42 24.67 3.25
CA LEU A 59 -14.56 23.84 2.06
C LEU A 59 -13.32 22.95 1.84
N SER A 60 -12.12 23.53 1.93
CA SER A 60 -10.85 22.80 1.83
C SER A 60 -10.71 21.74 2.93
N LEU A 61 -11.17 22.04 4.16
CA LEU A 61 -11.24 21.09 5.26
C LEU A 61 -12.11 19.88 4.88
N VAL A 62 -13.35 20.12 4.46
CA VAL A 62 -14.30 19.04 4.15
C VAL A 62 -13.76 18.15 3.04
N ILE A 63 -13.22 18.73 1.98
CA ILE A 63 -12.61 17.99 0.87
C ILE A 63 -11.43 17.15 1.37
N GLY A 64 -10.48 17.75 2.09
CA GLY A 64 -9.33 17.03 2.61
C GLY A 64 -9.69 15.92 3.60
N LEU A 65 -10.71 16.15 4.44
CA LEU A 65 -11.20 15.15 5.40
C LEU A 65 -11.82 13.96 4.66
N VAL A 66 -12.70 14.21 3.69
CA VAL A 66 -13.33 13.15 2.89
C VAL A 66 -12.27 12.36 2.12
N LEU A 67 -11.34 13.04 1.43
CA LEU A 67 -10.30 12.36 0.66
C LEU A 67 -9.41 11.47 1.54
N ASN A 68 -8.97 11.97 2.70
CA ASN A 68 -8.14 11.18 3.61
C ASN A 68 -8.90 9.98 4.18
N LEU A 69 -10.16 10.15 4.60
CA LEU A 69 -10.96 9.04 5.11
C LEU A 69 -11.22 7.97 4.03
N VAL A 70 -11.54 8.41 2.80
CA VAL A 70 -11.74 7.49 1.67
C VAL A 70 -10.46 6.74 1.35
N LEU A 71 -9.32 7.42 1.25
CA LEU A 71 -8.03 6.77 0.98
C LEU A 71 -7.63 5.80 2.09
N ALA A 72 -7.79 6.20 3.35
CA ALA A 72 -7.54 5.33 4.50
C ALA A 72 -8.42 4.06 4.44
N ALA A 73 -9.72 4.22 4.22
CA ALA A 73 -10.65 3.11 4.13
C ALA A 73 -10.32 2.18 2.94
N VAL A 74 -10.05 2.73 1.76
CA VAL A 74 -9.71 1.95 0.56
C VAL A 74 -8.41 1.17 0.76
N LEU A 75 -7.37 1.80 1.30
CA LEU A 75 -6.07 1.15 1.51
C LEU A 75 -6.13 0.07 2.60
N ILE A 76 -6.76 0.36 3.74
CA ILE A 76 -6.87 -0.59 4.86
C ILE A 76 -7.77 -1.77 4.46
N CYS A 77 -8.95 -1.52 3.88
CA CYS A 77 -9.81 -2.60 3.39
C CYS A 77 -9.15 -3.40 2.26
N GLY A 78 -8.44 -2.71 1.36
CA GLY A 78 -7.66 -3.35 0.29
C GLY A 78 -6.59 -4.28 0.85
N ALA A 79 -5.82 -3.83 1.84
CA ALA A 79 -4.80 -4.63 2.52
C ALA A 79 -5.40 -5.86 3.20
N VAL A 80 -6.50 -5.70 3.95
CA VAL A 80 -7.19 -6.82 4.61
C VAL A 80 -7.71 -7.84 3.59
N LEU A 81 -8.28 -7.38 2.49
CA LEU A 81 -8.77 -8.26 1.42
C LEU A 81 -7.62 -8.94 0.67
N LEU A 82 -6.48 -8.26 0.50
CA LEU A 82 -5.29 -8.81 -0.13
C LEU A 82 -4.69 -9.94 0.72
N LEU A 83 -4.62 -9.75 2.05
CA LEU A 83 -4.21 -10.78 3.00
C LEU A 83 -5.17 -11.97 3.02
N ARG A 84 -6.46 -11.74 2.74
CA ARG A 84 -7.47 -12.80 2.57
C ARG A 84 -7.47 -13.44 1.18
N LYS A 85 -6.41 -13.25 0.39
CA LYS A 85 -6.27 -13.75 -1.00
C LYS A 85 -7.49 -13.41 -1.88
N ARG A 86 -8.06 -12.21 -1.75
CA ARG A 86 -9.18 -11.74 -2.58
C ARG A 86 -8.70 -10.82 -3.69
N TRP A 87 -9.09 -11.10 -4.94
CA TRP A 87 -8.81 -10.25 -6.11
C TRP A 87 -9.22 -8.79 -5.94
N LYS A 88 -10.37 -8.56 -5.29
CA LYS A 88 -10.85 -7.20 -4.98
C LYS A 88 -9.86 -6.42 -4.10
N GLY A 89 -9.11 -7.09 -3.22
CA GLY A 89 -8.11 -6.47 -2.37
C GLY A 89 -6.96 -5.88 -3.16
N ARG A 90 -6.44 -6.62 -4.15
CA ARG A 90 -5.40 -6.13 -5.06
C ARG A 90 -5.84 -4.89 -5.82
N ILE A 91 -7.06 -4.90 -6.38
CA ILE A 91 -7.60 -3.73 -7.09
C ILE A 91 -7.72 -2.52 -6.16
N LEU A 92 -8.22 -2.70 -4.94
CA LEU A 92 -8.36 -1.62 -3.97
C LEU A 92 -7.01 -1.02 -3.56
N VAL A 93 -5.99 -1.86 -3.33
CA VAL A 93 -4.64 -1.38 -3.00
C VAL A 93 -4.05 -0.59 -4.18
N VAL A 94 -4.14 -1.10 -5.41
CA VAL A 94 -3.66 -0.41 -6.61
C VAL A 94 -4.39 0.92 -6.82
N ALA A 95 -5.72 0.92 -6.75
CA ALA A 95 -6.52 2.13 -6.93
C ALA A 95 -6.26 3.15 -5.82
N GLY A 96 -6.21 2.72 -4.55
CA GLY A 96 -5.94 3.59 -3.41
C GLY A 96 -4.55 4.20 -3.45
N THR A 97 -3.52 3.42 -3.76
CA THR A 97 -2.13 3.91 -3.87
C THR A 97 -1.97 4.85 -5.07
N ALA A 98 -2.56 4.53 -6.22
CA ALA A 98 -2.55 5.42 -7.38
C ALA A 98 -3.27 6.75 -7.09
N ALA A 99 -4.44 6.70 -6.43
CA ALA A 99 -5.17 7.90 -6.04
C ALA A 99 -4.39 8.73 -5.01
N ALA A 100 -3.69 8.10 -4.05
CA ALA A 100 -2.83 8.79 -3.11
C ALA A 100 -1.66 9.51 -3.81
N LEU A 101 -1.00 8.85 -4.78
CA LEU A 101 0.06 9.46 -5.57
C LEU A 101 -0.42 10.67 -6.38
N LEU A 102 -1.60 10.57 -7.02
CA LEU A 102 -2.22 11.69 -7.72
C LEU A 102 -2.54 12.84 -6.76
N LEU A 103 -3.05 12.54 -5.57
CA LEU A 103 -3.30 13.54 -4.54
C LEU A 103 -2.01 14.23 -4.10
N TYR A 104 -0.91 13.49 -3.89
CA TYR A 104 0.39 14.07 -3.54
C TYR A 104 0.94 14.96 -4.65
N ALA A 105 0.83 14.52 -5.92
CA ALA A 105 1.25 15.32 -7.07
C ALA A 105 0.42 16.61 -7.19
N LEU A 106 -0.90 16.52 -7.00
CA LEU A 106 -1.78 17.69 -7.03
C LEU A 106 -1.47 18.66 -5.89
N THR A 107 -1.33 18.16 -4.66
CA THR A 107 -1.06 19.01 -3.50
C THR A 107 0.33 19.66 -3.61
N GLY A 108 1.32 18.91 -4.09
CA GLY A 108 2.67 19.42 -4.36
C GLY A 108 2.69 20.51 -5.44
N THR A 109 2.00 20.32 -6.56
CA THR A 109 1.92 21.32 -7.64
C THR A 109 1.20 22.59 -7.18
N LEU A 110 0.08 22.46 -6.46
CA LEU A 110 -0.62 23.62 -5.90
C LEU A 110 0.23 24.38 -4.87
N SER A 111 1.05 23.69 -4.08
CA SER A 111 1.98 24.37 -3.16
C SER A 111 3.13 25.06 -3.86
N LEU A 112 3.71 24.48 -4.91
CA LEU A 112 4.73 25.15 -5.71
C LEU A 112 4.17 26.40 -6.41
N ALA A 113 2.88 26.39 -6.76
CA ALA A 113 2.18 27.55 -7.31
C ALA A 113 1.75 28.59 -6.24
N GLY A 114 1.98 28.31 -4.95
CA GLY A 114 1.54 29.17 -3.84
C GLY A 114 0.01 29.18 -3.60
N LEU A 115 -0.71 28.24 -4.23
CA LEU A 115 -2.18 28.14 -4.19
C LEU A 115 -2.69 27.21 -3.09
N ALA A 116 -1.83 26.34 -2.55
CA ALA A 116 -2.16 25.48 -1.43
C ALA A 116 -1.05 25.49 -0.39
N TYR A 117 -1.44 25.34 0.87
CA TYR A 117 -0.51 25.07 1.96
C TYR A 117 -0.42 23.55 2.14
N VAL A 118 0.64 22.91 1.64
CA VAL A 118 1.01 21.57 2.11
C VAL A 118 1.54 21.77 3.52
N GLY A 119 0.64 21.74 4.50
CA GLY A 119 0.96 21.94 5.90
C GLY A 119 1.80 20.79 6.45
N PHE A 120 3.11 20.83 6.24
CA PHE A 120 4.02 20.45 7.31
C PHE A 120 4.36 21.74 8.04
N VAL A 121 3.67 21.98 9.15
CA VAL A 121 3.79 23.20 9.94
C VAL A 121 5.26 23.45 10.28
N GLY A 122 5.81 24.60 9.88
CA GLY A 122 7.14 25.05 10.28
C GLY A 122 8.33 24.47 9.50
N VAL A 123 8.11 23.70 8.44
CA VAL A 123 9.21 23.09 7.67
C VAL A 123 9.34 23.79 6.32
N GLY A 124 10.47 24.45 6.08
CA GLY A 124 10.77 25.13 4.81
C GLY A 124 10.80 24.16 3.61
N LEU A 125 11.04 24.69 2.41
CA LEU A 125 11.01 23.93 1.13
C LEU A 125 11.71 22.57 1.21
N VAL A 126 12.90 22.50 1.79
CA VAL A 126 13.69 21.26 1.95
C VAL A 126 12.95 20.23 2.81
N GLY A 127 12.34 20.65 3.90
CA GLY A 127 11.58 19.76 4.77
C GLY A 127 10.26 19.30 4.15
N GLY A 128 9.59 20.17 3.38
CA GLY A 128 8.43 19.78 2.59
C GLY A 128 8.76 18.72 1.55
N LEU A 129 9.91 18.85 0.85
CA LEU A 129 10.40 17.85 -0.10
C LEU A 129 10.76 16.53 0.56
N LEU A 130 11.45 16.56 1.71
CA LEU A 130 11.78 15.36 2.48
C LEU A 130 10.51 14.65 2.96
N ALA A 131 9.54 15.40 3.46
CA ALA A 131 8.27 14.86 3.89
C ALA A 131 7.48 14.25 2.73
N LEU A 132 7.51 14.88 1.54
CA LEU A 132 6.93 14.31 0.33
C LEU A 132 7.62 13.00 -0.05
N ALA A 133 8.96 12.95 -0.01
CA ALA A 133 9.73 11.75 -0.33
C ALA A 133 9.40 10.58 0.61
N ILE A 134 9.27 10.86 1.92
CA ILE A 134 8.90 9.87 2.95
C ILE A 134 7.56 9.18 2.65
N VAL A 135 6.64 9.87 1.98
CA VAL A 135 5.30 9.32 1.70
C VAL A 135 5.20 8.77 0.27
N VAL A 136 5.82 9.43 -0.71
CA VAL A 136 5.78 9.02 -2.12
C VAL A 136 6.57 7.73 -2.35
N VAL A 137 7.76 7.59 -1.75
CA VAL A 137 8.61 6.41 -1.98
C VAL A 137 7.90 5.12 -1.52
N PRO A 138 7.37 5.01 -0.29
CA PRO A 138 6.60 3.84 0.12
C PRO A 138 5.36 3.61 -0.73
N ALA A 139 4.65 4.67 -1.15
CA ALA A 139 3.46 4.54 -1.99
C ALA A 139 3.79 3.93 -3.37
N VAL A 140 4.89 4.36 -3.99
CA VAL A 140 5.40 3.78 -5.25
C VAL A 140 5.78 2.32 -5.04
N ILE A 141 6.52 1.99 -3.97
CA ILE A 141 6.88 0.60 -3.66
C ILE A 141 5.62 -0.25 -3.47
N THR A 142 4.62 0.25 -2.74
CA THR A 142 3.34 -0.43 -2.54
C THR A 142 2.64 -0.71 -3.86
N LEU A 143 2.59 0.28 -4.75
CA LEU A 143 1.96 0.14 -6.06
C LEU A 143 2.69 -0.89 -6.92
N LEU A 144 4.02 -0.86 -6.95
CA LEU A 144 4.83 -1.82 -7.69
C LEU A 144 4.64 -3.25 -7.16
N LEU A 145 4.68 -3.44 -5.84
CA LEU A 145 4.43 -4.75 -5.23
C LEU A 145 3.00 -5.23 -5.50
N ALA A 146 2.00 -4.35 -5.43
CA ALA A 146 0.61 -4.71 -5.70
C ALA A 146 0.38 -5.09 -7.18
N LEU A 147 1.11 -4.44 -8.11
CA LEU A 147 1.06 -4.76 -9.54
C LEU A 147 1.89 -5.99 -9.90
N ALA A 148 2.87 -6.38 -9.08
CA ALA A 148 3.76 -7.49 -9.35
C ALA A 148 3.00 -8.79 -9.68
N PRO A 149 3.46 -9.58 -10.67
CA PRO A 149 2.84 -10.87 -11.01
C PRO A 149 2.81 -11.84 -9.83
N SER A 150 3.77 -11.75 -8.92
CA SER A 150 3.83 -12.53 -7.68
C SER A 150 2.59 -12.32 -6.81
N THR A 151 2.13 -11.07 -6.67
CA THR A 151 0.93 -10.71 -5.92
C THR A 151 -0.35 -11.17 -6.63
N ALA A 152 -0.36 -11.23 -7.97
CA ALA A 152 -1.46 -11.82 -8.71
C ALA A 152 -1.58 -13.32 -8.42
N ARG A 153 -0.45 -14.05 -8.52
CA ARG A 153 -0.37 -15.48 -8.23
C ARG A 153 -0.76 -15.79 -6.78
N TRP A 154 -0.33 -14.98 -5.82
CA TRP A 154 -0.71 -15.13 -4.40
C TRP A 154 -2.23 -15.16 -4.18
N VAL A 155 -2.96 -14.33 -4.93
CA VAL A 155 -4.42 -14.23 -4.83
C VAL A 155 -5.12 -15.39 -5.55
N GLU A 156 -4.50 -15.92 -6.59
CA GLU A 156 -5.00 -17.06 -7.37
C GLU A 156 -4.68 -18.41 -6.71
N GLU A 157 -3.68 -18.46 -5.82
CA GLU A 157 -3.26 -19.66 -5.13
C GLU A 157 -4.37 -20.16 -4.18
N PRO A 158 -4.92 -21.37 -4.42
CA PRO A 158 -5.97 -21.93 -3.59
C PRO A 158 -5.57 -21.90 -2.11
N ASP A 159 -6.52 -21.52 -1.25
CA ASP A 159 -6.32 -21.67 0.19
C ASP A 159 -6.15 -23.18 0.45
N PRO A 160 -5.02 -23.64 1.03
CA PRO A 160 -4.87 -25.04 1.39
C PRO A 160 -5.94 -25.34 2.43
N GLY A 161 -7.06 -25.88 1.95
CA GLY A 161 -8.21 -26.18 2.80
C GLY A 161 -7.79 -27.14 3.92
N PRO A 162 -8.62 -27.29 4.96
CA PRO A 162 -8.31 -28.14 6.12
C PRO A 162 -8.04 -29.63 5.79
N TRP A 163 -8.25 -30.03 4.54
CA TRP A 163 -8.06 -31.39 4.02
C TRP A 163 -6.77 -31.56 3.21
N TYR A 164 -5.96 -30.52 3.03
CA TYR A 164 -4.61 -30.71 2.49
C TYR A 164 -3.81 -31.50 3.52
N PRO A 165 -3.34 -32.71 3.19
CA PRO A 165 -2.47 -33.44 4.09
C PRO A 165 -1.24 -32.56 4.31
N VAL A 166 -1.04 -32.13 5.57
CA VAL A 166 0.25 -31.66 6.03
C VAL A 166 1.15 -32.89 5.87
N HIS A 167 1.82 -33.01 4.72
CA HIS A 167 2.87 -33.97 4.56
C HIS A 167 3.96 -33.55 5.53
N GLY A 168 3.90 -34.15 6.73
CA GLY A 168 4.94 -34.02 7.73
C GLY A 168 6.25 -34.49 7.12
N TRP A 169 7.23 -33.60 7.18
CA TRP A 169 8.64 -33.90 7.09
C TRP A 169 9.02 -35.06 8.02
#